data_AF-A0A8J7ZIY6-F1
#
_entry.id   AF-A0A8J7ZIY6-F1
#
_cell.length_a   1.000
_cell.length_b   1.000
_cell.length_c   1.000
_cell.angle_alpha   90.00
_cell.angle_beta   90.00
_cell.angle_gamma   90.00
#
_symmetry.space_group_name_H-M   'P 1'
#
loop_
_entity.id
_entity.type
_entity.pdbx_description
1 polymer ?
#
loop_
_entity_poly.entity_id
_entity_poly.type
_entity_poly.pdbx_seq_one_letter_code
_entity_poly.pdbx_strand_id
1 'polypeptide(L)'
;MELDPREREHAMHHIVTSLVTPRPIGWISTRNDDRDNLAPYSYFTLVNTYPPVVMFSASRNEDDTSKDSPRNAVESGEFVVNAVTEDLAEAMDLTSAPLGDVSEFDYFDIERAPSSTVAPPRVADAVANLECSVIDTMEVYDSDLVFGEVRHISVDERITTNETVDATKVRSVGRLGGAHYTGVSLLDVKRHGFGEWEAPVPLGFEVDDETGWISVDEPEFEAVRTALERVVDGEDPAVLEASGPFDEGELSGAVDRTELYLEGVTDDERLEAALTAAGYETTFSY
;
A
#
# COMPACT_ATOMS: atom_id res chain seq x y z
N MET A 1 3.06 -14.52 -17.92
CA MET A 1 4.48 -14.84 -18.18
C MET A 1 5.01 -15.27 -16.86
N GLU A 2 5.58 -16.47 -16.80
CA GLU A 2 6.18 -17.00 -15.57
C GLU A 2 7.69 -16.73 -15.58
N LEU A 3 8.25 -16.28 -14.46
CA LEU A 3 9.66 -15.94 -14.31
C LEU A 3 10.22 -16.68 -13.10
N ASP A 4 11.19 -17.58 -13.31
CA ASP A 4 11.98 -18.18 -12.22
C ASP A 4 13.20 -17.28 -11.92
N PRO A 5 13.33 -16.74 -10.69
CA PRO A 5 14.48 -15.94 -10.31
C PRO A 5 15.83 -16.63 -10.47
N ARG A 6 15.87 -17.96 -10.34
CA ARG A 6 17.09 -18.77 -10.45
C ARG A 6 17.59 -18.88 -11.89
N GLU A 7 16.71 -18.68 -12.87
CA GLU A 7 17.04 -18.76 -14.30
C GLU A 7 17.37 -17.39 -14.91
N ARG A 8 17.18 -16.31 -14.14
CA ARG A 8 17.19 -14.92 -14.64
C ARG A 8 17.97 -13.97 -13.72
N GLU A 9 18.99 -14.46 -13.02
CA GLU A 9 19.73 -13.73 -11.98
C GLU A 9 20.10 -12.28 -12.38
N HIS A 10 20.72 -12.08 -13.54
CA HIS A 10 21.13 -10.74 -14.01
C HIS A 10 19.96 -9.77 -14.28
N ALA A 11 18.75 -10.28 -14.53
CA ALA A 11 17.56 -9.46 -14.76
C ALA A 11 16.75 -9.23 -13.47
N MET A 12 17.00 -10.01 -12.42
CA MET A 12 16.20 -9.96 -11.18
C MET A 12 16.28 -8.62 -10.48
N HIS A 13 17.46 -7.98 -10.45
CA HIS A 13 17.58 -6.64 -9.89
C HIS A 13 16.59 -5.67 -10.55
N HIS A 14 16.57 -5.61 -11.88
CA HIS A 14 15.66 -4.71 -12.61
C HIS A 14 14.19 -5.11 -12.44
N ILE A 15 13.88 -6.41 -12.50
CA ILE A 15 12.51 -6.91 -12.39
C ILE A 15 11.94 -6.62 -10.99
N VAL A 16 12.64 -7.01 -9.93
CA VAL A 16 12.16 -6.82 -8.55
C VAL A 16 12.07 -5.33 -8.21
N THR A 17 13.07 -4.52 -8.57
CA THR A 17 13.02 -3.06 -8.32
C THR A 17 12.01 -2.33 -9.20
N SER A 18 11.48 -2.94 -10.26
CA SER A 18 10.35 -2.37 -11.02
C SER A 18 9.00 -2.77 -10.43
N LEU A 19 8.89 -3.96 -9.84
CA LEU A 19 7.65 -4.47 -9.27
C LEU A 19 7.39 -3.99 -7.83
N VAL A 20 8.45 -3.85 -7.03
CA VAL A 20 8.35 -3.32 -5.66
C VAL A 20 8.52 -1.80 -5.75
N THR A 21 7.43 -1.11 -6.09
CA THR A 21 7.38 0.34 -6.28
C THR A 21 6.02 0.93 -5.86
N PRO A 22 5.94 2.22 -5.50
CA PRO A 22 7.07 3.11 -5.22
C PRO A 22 7.76 2.71 -3.90
N ARG A 23 9.10 2.74 -3.88
CA ARG A 23 9.86 2.52 -2.64
C ARG A 23 10.10 3.85 -1.95
N PRO A 24 9.86 3.96 -0.64
CA PRO A 24 10.26 5.15 0.10
C PRO A 24 11.78 5.25 0.13
N ILE A 25 12.28 6.48 0.26
CA ILE A 25 13.71 6.77 0.25
C ILE A 25 14.12 7.21 1.65
N GLY A 26 15.05 6.49 2.25
CA GLY A 26 15.80 6.98 3.40
C GLY A 26 16.99 7.78 2.90
N TRP A 27 17.01 9.10 3.09
CA TRP A 27 18.20 9.91 2.82
C TRP A 27 19.04 9.97 4.08
N ILE A 28 19.99 9.06 4.17
CA ILE A 28 20.64 8.68 5.42
C ILE A 28 21.90 9.49 5.59
N SER A 29 21.96 10.26 6.68
CA SER A 29 23.17 10.93 7.15
C SER A 29 23.82 10.12 8.26
N THR A 30 25.14 9.98 8.19
CA THR A 30 25.96 9.29 9.20
C THR A 30 27.24 10.07 9.45
N ARG A 31 27.96 9.73 10.52
CA ARG A 31 29.25 10.34 10.86
C ARG A 31 30.25 9.24 11.20
N ASN A 32 31.47 9.40 10.72
CA ASN A 32 32.65 8.69 11.22
C ASN A 32 33.64 9.69 11.86
N ASP A 33 34.84 9.22 12.20
CA ASP A 33 35.84 10.04 12.89
C ASP A 33 36.31 11.26 12.08
N ASP A 34 36.22 11.20 10.74
CA ASP A 34 36.81 12.20 9.85
C ASP A 34 35.77 13.09 9.15
N ARG A 35 34.56 12.57 8.87
CA ARG A 35 33.58 13.23 8.00
C ARG A 35 32.13 12.81 8.28
N ASP A 36 31.22 13.65 7.79
CA ASP A 36 29.82 13.34 7.64
C ASP A 36 29.56 12.73 6.27
N ASN A 37 28.77 11.67 6.20
CA ASN A 37 28.33 11.06 4.95
C ASN A 37 26.82 11.22 4.76
N LEU A 38 26.37 11.33 3.52
CA LEU A 38 24.96 11.43 3.15
C LEU A 38 24.71 10.63 1.88
N ALA A 39 23.78 9.67 1.92
CA ALA A 39 23.43 8.88 0.74
C ALA A 39 21.97 8.40 0.75
N PRO A 40 21.35 8.19 -0.42
CA PRO A 40 19.97 7.73 -0.49
C PRO A 40 19.86 6.20 -0.57
N TYR A 41 18.93 5.65 0.20
CA TYR A 41 18.64 4.21 0.25
C TYR A 41 17.16 3.98 -0.02
N SER A 42 16.86 3.32 -1.15
CA SER A 42 15.48 2.95 -1.49
C SER A 42 15.04 1.61 -0.88
N TYR A 43 15.95 0.89 -0.23
CA TYR A 43 15.61 -0.26 0.61
C TYR A 43 15.44 0.24 2.04
N PHE A 44 14.43 1.10 2.22
CA PHE A 44 14.10 1.78 3.46
C PHE A 44 12.63 1.52 3.79
N THR A 45 12.27 1.37 5.07
CA THR A 45 10.86 1.31 5.49
C THR A 45 10.69 1.57 7.00
N LEU A 46 9.44 1.81 7.39
CA LEU A 46 8.97 1.78 8.78
C LEU A 46 8.81 0.32 9.24
N VAL A 47 9.35 -0.01 10.42
CA VAL A 47 9.27 -1.33 11.04
C VAL A 47 8.24 -1.37 12.16
N ASN A 48 8.22 -0.34 13.00
CA ASN A 48 7.29 -0.23 14.13
C ASN A 48 6.95 1.23 14.40
N THR A 49 5.79 1.50 15.01
CA THR A 49 5.36 2.85 15.42
C THR A 49 5.43 3.07 16.93
N TYR A 50 5.49 2.01 17.74
CA TYR A 50 5.62 2.15 19.20
C TYR A 50 6.40 0.98 19.84
N PRO A 51 7.69 1.16 20.19
CA PRO A 51 8.52 2.34 19.89
C PRO A 51 8.74 2.51 18.38
N PRO A 52 8.94 3.74 17.88
CA PRO A 52 9.16 3.98 16.45
C PRO A 52 10.50 3.39 15.99
N VAL A 53 10.46 2.50 15.02
CA VAL A 53 11.65 1.85 14.45
C VAL A 53 11.60 1.93 12.93
N VAL A 54 12.71 2.31 12.32
CA VAL A 54 12.92 2.30 10.86
C VAL A 54 14.05 1.34 10.51
N MET A 55 14.09 0.89 9.26
CA MET A 55 15.24 0.17 8.72
C MET A 55 15.69 0.77 7.40
N PHE A 56 16.99 0.73 7.14
CA PHE A 56 17.56 0.86 5.80
C PHE A 56 18.55 -0.28 5.54
N SER A 57 18.71 -0.66 4.27
CA SER A 57 19.69 -1.67 3.88
C SER A 57 20.45 -1.27 2.64
N ALA A 58 21.63 -1.87 2.50
CA ALA A 58 22.53 -1.62 1.39
C ALA A 58 23.21 -2.92 0.98
N SER A 59 23.30 -3.16 -0.33
CA SER A 59 24.23 -4.15 -0.85
C SER A 59 25.66 -3.71 -0.53
N ARG A 60 26.53 -4.68 -0.27
CA ARG A 60 27.96 -4.47 -0.12
C ARG A 60 28.60 -4.01 -1.44
N ASN A 61 29.82 -3.53 -1.32
CA ASN A 61 30.67 -3.21 -2.45
C ASN A 61 31.11 -4.50 -3.18
N GLU A 62 31.68 -4.35 -4.37
CA GLU A 62 32.16 -5.50 -5.17
C GLU A 62 33.24 -6.33 -4.46
N ASP A 63 33.96 -5.73 -3.51
CA ASP A 63 34.97 -6.37 -2.68
C ASP A 63 34.42 -6.93 -1.36
N ASP A 64 33.09 -7.07 -1.24
CA ASP A 64 32.36 -7.57 -0.07
C ASP A 64 32.54 -6.69 1.20
N THR A 65 32.94 -5.44 1.03
CA THR A 65 32.98 -4.46 2.13
C THR A 65 31.66 -3.74 2.29
N SER A 66 31.30 -3.39 3.52
CA SER A 66 30.14 -2.53 3.80
C SER A 66 30.33 -1.12 3.22
N LYS A 67 29.25 -0.59 2.63
CA LYS A 67 29.19 0.83 2.23
C LYS A 67 29.34 1.76 3.43
N ASP A 68 29.71 3.01 3.17
CA ASP A 68 30.01 4.00 4.20
C ASP A 68 28.87 4.19 5.21
N SER A 69 27.63 4.49 4.77
CA SER A 69 26.54 4.75 5.72
C SER A 69 26.19 3.56 6.64
N PRO A 70 25.96 2.32 6.17
CA PRO A 70 25.70 1.21 7.09
C PRO A 70 26.89 0.96 8.02
N ARG A 71 28.14 1.05 7.53
CA ARG A 71 29.34 0.90 8.36
C ARG A 71 29.40 1.97 9.46
N ASN A 72 29.28 3.24 9.08
CA ASN A 72 29.31 4.38 10.00
C ASN A 72 28.17 4.30 11.02
N ALA A 73 26.95 3.92 10.60
CA ALA A 73 25.81 3.78 11.51
C ALA A 73 26.06 2.70 12.57
N VAL A 74 26.67 1.57 12.18
CA VAL A 74 27.01 0.48 13.11
C VAL A 74 28.14 0.87 14.05
N GLU A 75 29.19 1.51 13.53
CA GLU A 75 30.36 1.93 14.32
C GLU A 75 30.02 3.02 15.34
N SER A 76 29.24 4.03 14.92
CA SER A 76 28.81 5.13 15.80
C SER A 76 27.58 4.79 16.65
N GLY A 77 26.78 3.82 16.22
CA GLY A 77 25.48 3.50 16.81
C GLY A 77 24.37 4.50 16.44
N GLU A 78 24.60 5.40 15.49
CA GLU A 78 23.72 6.54 15.22
C GLU A 78 23.59 6.86 13.72
N PHE A 79 22.42 7.33 13.31
CA PHE A 79 22.18 7.88 11.97
C PHE A 79 20.97 8.82 11.97
N VAL A 80 20.82 9.60 10.91
CA VAL A 80 19.64 10.44 10.69
C VAL A 80 18.97 10.08 9.36
N VAL A 81 17.66 9.89 9.38
CA VAL A 81 16.83 9.80 8.17
C VAL A 81 16.31 11.19 7.83
N ASN A 82 16.57 11.68 6.63
CA ASN A 82 16.06 12.96 6.14
C ASN A 82 14.92 12.70 5.14
N ALA A 83 13.78 13.35 5.35
CA ALA A 83 12.66 13.25 4.41
C ALA A 83 13.03 13.93 3.09
N VAL A 84 12.82 13.22 1.97
CA VAL A 84 13.09 13.74 0.63
C VAL A 84 11.79 14.21 0.02
N THR A 85 11.73 15.51 -0.26
CA THR A 85 10.61 16.15 -0.96
C THR A 85 10.92 16.32 -2.45
N GLU A 86 9.91 16.60 -3.26
CA GLU A 86 10.08 16.79 -4.72
C GLU A 86 11.16 17.82 -5.07
N ASP A 87 11.26 18.91 -4.32
CA ASP A 87 12.25 19.98 -4.52
C ASP A 87 13.68 19.58 -4.10
N LEU A 88 13.82 18.56 -3.24
CA LEU A 88 15.11 18.01 -2.81
C LEU A 88 15.51 16.76 -3.59
N ALA A 89 14.68 16.28 -4.52
CA ALA A 89 14.91 15.01 -5.21
C ALA A 89 16.20 15.00 -6.03
N GLU A 90 16.51 16.10 -6.73
CA GLU A 90 17.75 16.21 -7.51
C GLU A 90 18.99 16.25 -6.61
N ALA A 91 18.95 17.04 -5.52
CA ALA A 91 20.03 17.11 -4.54
C ALA A 91 20.29 15.75 -3.88
N MET A 92 19.21 15.03 -3.54
CA MET A 92 19.29 13.67 -3.01
C MET A 92 19.91 12.70 -4.03
N ASP A 93 19.49 12.73 -5.29
CA ASP A 93 20.02 11.83 -6.32
C ASP A 93 21.52 12.05 -6.56
N LEU A 94 22.00 13.30 -6.52
CA LEU A 94 23.43 13.63 -6.60
C LEU A 94 24.26 12.88 -5.54
N THR A 95 23.74 12.76 -4.32
CA THR A 95 24.42 12.05 -3.22
C THR A 95 24.53 10.53 -3.40
N SER A 96 23.96 9.97 -4.48
CA SER A 96 24.18 8.56 -4.85
C SER A 96 25.48 8.31 -5.64
N ALA A 97 26.19 9.38 -6.03
CA ALA A 97 27.43 9.28 -6.79
C ALA A 97 28.50 8.47 -6.02
N PRO A 98 29.29 7.62 -6.72
CA PRO A 98 30.37 6.86 -6.10
C PRO A 98 31.56 7.79 -5.82
N LEU A 99 31.47 8.53 -4.72
CA LEU A 99 32.52 9.40 -4.24
C LEU A 99 33.54 8.59 -3.43
N GLY A 100 34.78 9.07 -3.40
CA GLY A 100 35.83 8.52 -2.54
C GLY A 100 35.69 9.02 -1.11
N ASP A 101 36.83 9.24 -0.42
CA ASP A 101 36.87 9.76 0.95
C ASP A 101 36.55 11.27 1.04
N VAL A 102 35.38 11.68 0.55
CA VAL A 102 34.85 13.04 0.62
C VAL A 102 33.41 13.03 1.10
N SER A 103 33.00 14.06 1.85
CA SER A 103 31.62 14.21 2.30
C SER A 103 30.71 14.59 1.13
N GLU A 104 29.59 13.89 0.96
CA GLU A 104 28.58 14.22 -0.03
C GLU A 104 27.93 15.58 0.25
N PHE A 105 27.79 15.94 1.53
CA PHE A 105 27.34 17.28 1.92
C PHE A 105 28.28 18.37 1.37
N ASP A 106 29.58 18.21 1.53
CA ASP A 106 30.55 19.22 1.07
C ASP A 106 30.69 19.22 -0.45
N TYR A 107 30.66 18.04 -1.07
CA TYR A 107 30.85 17.90 -2.51
C TYR A 107 29.69 18.49 -3.32
N PHE A 108 28.45 18.36 -2.80
CA PHE A 108 27.23 18.84 -3.46
C PHE A 108 26.65 20.11 -2.83
N ASP A 109 27.36 20.74 -1.89
CA ASP A 109 26.95 21.98 -1.21
C ASP A 109 25.57 21.86 -0.53
N ILE A 110 25.36 20.76 0.20
CA ILE A 110 24.13 20.50 0.96
C ILE A 110 24.35 20.99 2.39
N GLU A 111 23.48 21.90 2.84
CA GLU A 111 23.60 22.48 4.18
C GLU A 111 23.27 21.47 5.29
N ARG A 112 24.14 21.43 6.30
CA ARG A 112 23.97 20.63 7.51
C ARG A 112 23.30 21.46 8.59
N ALA A 113 22.39 20.83 9.34
CA ALA A 113 21.91 21.33 10.61
C ALA A 113 22.30 20.36 11.75
N PRO A 114 22.58 20.86 12.96
CA PRO A 114 22.83 19.99 14.11
C PRO A 114 21.58 19.18 14.46
N SER A 115 21.81 17.94 14.85
CA SER A 115 20.83 17.05 15.48
C SER A 115 20.77 17.31 16.99
N SER A 116 19.65 16.93 17.61
CA SER A 116 19.38 17.21 19.03
C SER A 116 19.87 16.10 19.97
N THR A 117 19.84 14.86 19.51
CA THR A 117 20.03 13.64 20.30
C THR A 117 21.09 12.68 19.76
N VAL A 118 21.55 12.89 18.53
CA VAL A 118 22.60 12.07 17.87
C VAL A 118 23.70 12.95 17.27
N ALA A 119 24.86 12.38 17.00
CA ALA A 119 26.02 13.07 16.44
C ALA A 119 25.92 13.37 14.93
N PRO A 120 25.42 12.46 14.06
CA PRO A 120 25.30 12.75 12.63
C PRO A 120 24.39 13.96 12.38
N PRO A 121 24.76 14.87 11.46
CA PRO A 121 23.96 16.04 11.16
C PRO A 121 22.70 15.65 10.38
N ARG A 122 21.71 16.52 10.41
CA ARG A 122 20.53 16.43 9.53
C ARG A 122 20.69 17.36 8.33
N VAL A 123 19.97 17.10 7.24
CA VAL A 123 19.88 18.02 6.10
C VAL A 123 19.04 19.22 6.53
N ALA A 124 19.59 20.43 6.44
CA ALA A 124 18.95 21.64 6.95
C ALA A 124 17.61 21.94 6.25
N ASP A 125 17.56 21.76 4.93
CA ASP A 125 16.39 22.05 4.12
C ASP A 125 15.30 20.95 4.17
N ALA A 126 15.61 19.79 4.75
CA ALA A 126 14.63 18.69 4.84
C ALA A 126 13.50 19.04 5.80
N VAL A 127 12.25 18.91 5.33
CA VAL A 127 11.04 19.24 6.11
C VAL A 127 10.80 18.33 7.31
N ALA A 128 11.43 17.17 7.36
CA ALA A 128 11.41 16.30 8.52
C ALA A 128 12.70 15.47 8.62
N ASN A 129 13.13 15.20 9.86
CA ASN A 129 14.30 14.39 10.15
C ASN A 129 13.99 13.43 11.31
N LEU A 130 14.42 12.18 11.19
CA LEU A 130 14.34 11.16 12.22
C LEU A 130 15.74 10.86 12.73
N GLU A 131 16.02 11.22 13.97
CA GLU A 131 17.29 10.92 14.63
C GLU A 131 17.21 9.54 15.26
N CYS A 132 18.11 8.64 14.87
CA CYS A 132 18.01 7.22 15.17
C CYS A 132 19.23 6.71 15.93
N SER A 133 18.99 5.85 16.93
CA SER A 133 20.02 4.99 17.50
C SER A 133 19.87 3.58 16.95
N VAL A 134 20.97 2.97 16.53
CA VAL A 134 21.00 1.58 16.06
C VAL A 134 20.63 0.65 17.21
N ILE A 135 19.66 -0.23 16.97
CA ILE A 135 19.20 -1.23 17.94
C ILE A 135 19.50 -2.66 17.53
N ASP A 136 19.63 -2.91 16.22
CA ASP A 136 19.97 -4.22 15.69
C ASP A 136 20.52 -4.11 14.27
N THR A 137 21.22 -5.15 13.84
CA THR A 137 21.75 -5.29 12.48
C THR A 137 21.61 -6.72 12.01
N MET A 138 21.37 -6.90 10.71
CA MET A 138 21.30 -8.23 10.12
C MET A 138 22.03 -8.25 8.79
N GLU A 139 22.80 -9.30 8.57
CA GLU A 139 23.32 -9.63 7.24
C GLU A 139 22.33 -10.57 6.54
N VAL A 140 21.92 -10.21 5.33
CA VAL A 140 21.10 -11.05 4.46
C VAL A 140 21.81 -11.17 3.12
N TYR A 141 22.47 -12.31 2.91
CA TYR A 141 23.38 -12.51 1.77
C TYR A 141 24.48 -11.42 1.75
N ASP A 142 24.54 -10.63 0.68
CA ASP A 142 25.49 -9.54 0.48
C ASP A 142 24.90 -8.17 0.88
N SER A 143 23.87 -8.15 1.72
CA SER A 143 23.20 -6.92 2.16
C SER A 143 23.29 -6.73 3.67
N ASP A 144 23.71 -5.53 4.08
CA ASP A 144 23.73 -5.10 5.46
C ASP A 144 22.42 -4.35 5.77
N LEU A 145 21.64 -4.85 6.73
CA LEU A 145 20.41 -4.24 7.23
C LEU A 145 20.69 -3.57 8.58
N VAL A 146 20.25 -2.33 8.73
CA VAL A 146 20.39 -1.55 9.97
C VAL A 146 19.00 -1.17 10.49
N PHE A 147 18.70 -1.54 11.73
CA PHE A 147 17.48 -1.14 12.44
C PHE A 147 17.78 -0.01 13.40
N GLY A 148 17.04 1.10 13.28
CA GLY A 148 17.19 2.26 14.15
C GLY A 148 15.90 2.60 14.88
N GLU A 149 15.98 2.72 16.20
CA GLU A 149 14.91 3.32 17.01
C GLU A 149 14.98 4.84 16.88
N VAL A 150 13.86 5.46 16.53
CA VAL A 150 13.76 6.92 16.39
C VAL A 150 13.70 7.55 17.78
N ARG A 151 14.73 8.34 18.12
CA ARG A 151 14.88 9.00 19.42
C ARG A 151 14.38 10.44 19.41
N HIS A 152 14.42 11.09 18.26
CA HIS A 152 13.92 12.45 18.08
C HIS A 152 13.38 12.65 16.67
N ILE A 153 12.33 13.47 16.55
CA ILE A 153 11.73 13.84 15.28
C ILE A 153 11.71 15.37 15.22
N SER A 154 12.37 15.93 14.22
CA SER A 154 12.18 17.33 13.82
C SER A 154 11.22 17.39 12.65
N VAL A 155 10.24 18.29 12.70
CA VAL A 155 9.25 18.51 11.64
C VAL A 155 9.10 20.02 11.43
N ASP A 156 9.11 20.44 10.17
CA ASP A 156 8.80 21.80 9.78
C ASP A 156 7.31 22.10 10.00
N GLU A 157 7.00 23.22 10.65
CA GLU A 157 5.62 23.60 10.97
C GLU A 157 4.72 23.66 9.72
N ARG A 158 5.29 23.98 8.54
CA ARG A 158 4.56 24.08 7.26
C ARG A 158 3.86 22.77 6.87
N ILE A 159 4.39 21.62 7.28
CA ILE A 159 3.81 20.31 6.98
C ILE A 159 2.94 19.75 8.11
N THR A 160 2.66 20.56 9.14
CA THR A 160 1.79 20.17 10.25
C THR A 160 0.38 20.74 10.10
N THR A 161 -0.60 20.00 10.62
CA THR A 161 -2.01 20.40 10.74
C THR A 161 -2.54 19.79 12.04
N ASN A 162 -3.18 20.57 12.93
CA ASN A 162 -3.70 20.08 14.22
C ASN A 162 -2.68 19.27 15.05
N GLU A 163 -1.45 19.79 15.17
CA GLU A 163 -0.36 19.17 15.93
C GLU A 163 0.08 17.78 15.43
N THR A 164 -0.34 17.37 14.23
CA THR A 164 0.13 16.16 13.55
C THR A 164 0.75 16.47 12.19
N VAL A 165 1.51 15.53 11.64
CA VAL A 165 2.06 15.62 10.28
C VAL A 165 0.93 15.41 9.27
N ASP A 166 0.77 16.38 8.38
CA ASP A 166 -0.16 16.31 7.26
C ASP A 166 0.54 15.67 6.06
N ALA A 167 0.27 14.39 5.82
CA ALA A 167 0.89 13.64 4.73
C ALA A 167 0.72 14.29 3.35
N THR A 168 -0.33 15.09 3.16
CA THR A 168 -0.59 15.79 1.88
C THR A 168 0.39 16.94 1.63
N LYS A 169 0.98 17.48 2.70
CA LYS A 169 1.91 18.62 2.64
C LYS A 169 3.37 18.21 2.57
N VAL A 170 3.70 16.96 2.91
CA VAL A 170 5.08 16.46 2.90
C VAL A 170 5.66 16.49 1.48
N ARG A 171 4.85 16.18 0.46
CA ARG A 171 5.28 16.06 -0.94
C ARG A 171 6.52 15.16 -1.10
N SER A 172 6.51 14.01 -0.44
CA SER A 172 7.61 13.05 -0.49
C SER A 172 7.78 12.44 -1.88
N VAL A 173 8.99 11.99 -2.19
CA VAL A 173 9.27 11.22 -3.42
C VAL A 173 9.45 9.74 -3.16
N GLY A 174 8.99 8.91 -4.10
CA GLY A 174 9.20 7.47 -4.14
C GLY A 174 10.11 7.06 -5.30
N ARG A 175 11.00 6.10 -5.07
CA ARG A 175 11.86 5.51 -6.10
C ARG A 175 11.10 4.43 -6.88
N LEU A 176 11.21 4.46 -8.20
CA LEU A 176 10.65 3.45 -9.11
C LEU A 176 11.75 2.53 -9.67
N GLY A 177 11.41 1.71 -10.68
CA GLY A 177 12.39 0.97 -11.47
C GLY A 177 13.28 1.92 -12.30
N GLY A 178 14.56 1.57 -12.47
CA GLY A 178 15.52 2.40 -13.21
C GLY A 178 15.84 3.74 -12.52
N ALA A 179 15.96 4.80 -13.31
CA ALA A 179 16.27 6.16 -12.86
C ALA A 179 15.01 7.02 -12.63
N HIS A 180 13.86 6.38 -12.40
CA HIS A 180 12.58 7.06 -12.29
C HIS A 180 12.18 7.28 -10.83
N TYR A 181 11.53 8.43 -10.60
CA TYR A 181 10.95 8.83 -9.33
C TYR A 181 9.47 9.20 -9.54
N THR A 182 8.69 9.16 -8.46
CA THR A 182 7.31 9.66 -8.44
C THR A 182 7.13 10.59 -7.24
N GLY A 183 6.34 11.65 -7.42
CA GLY A 183 5.75 12.39 -6.29
C GLY A 183 4.57 11.62 -5.70
N VAL A 184 4.07 12.07 -4.54
CA VAL A 184 2.86 11.53 -3.93
C VAL A 184 1.63 12.23 -4.51
N SER A 185 0.80 11.45 -5.22
CA SER A 185 -0.59 11.82 -5.52
C SER A 185 -1.50 10.91 -4.72
N LEU A 186 -2.38 11.49 -3.91
CA LEU A 186 -3.30 10.70 -3.09
C LEU A 186 -4.38 10.09 -3.97
N LEU A 187 -4.69 8.82 -3.67
CA LEU A 187 -5.91 8.16 -4.14
C LEU A 187 -6.91 8.20 -3.00
N ASP A 188 -8.12 8.69 -3.27
CA ASP A 188 -9.22 8.66 -2.32
C ASP A 188 -9.78 7.23 -2.24
N VAL A 189 -9.18 6.43 -1.35
CA VAL A 189 -9.62 5.06 -1.06
C VAL A 189 -10.28 5.05 0.31
N LYS A 190 -11.58 4.73 0.35
CA LYS A 190 -12.31 4.55 1.61
C LYS A 190 -11.70 3.35 2.35
N ARG A 191 -11.10 3.60 3.52
CA ARG A 191 -10.70 2.51 4.42
C ARG A 191 -11.94 1.90 5.04
N HIS A 192 -12.18 0.63 4.75
CA HIS A 192 -13.20 -0.13 5.45
C HIS A 192 -12.74 -0.36 6.89
N GLY A 193 -13.57 0.04 7.85
CA GLY A 193 -13.36 -0.27 9.26
C GLY A 193 -13.59 -1.76 9.51
N PHE A 194 -13.13 -2.26 10.65
CA PHE A 194 -13.55 -3.57 11.13
C PHE A 194 -15.05 -3.48 11.48
N GLY A 195 -15.88 -4.21 10.72
CA GLY A 195 -17.34 -4.11 10.69
C GLY A 195 -17.87 -4.98 9.54
N GLU A 196 -19.08 -4.73 9.04
CA GLU A 196 -19.56 -5.34 7.79
C GLU A 196 -18.55 -5.05 6.68
N TRP A 197 -17.68 -6.02 6.45
CA TRP A 197 -17.05 -6.19 5.15
C TRP A 197 -18.25 -6.38 4.25
N GLU A 198 -18.61 -5.36 3.48
CA GLU A 198 -19.36 -5.59 2.25
C GLU A 198 -18.48 -6.57 1.48
N ALA A 199 -18.76 -7.87 1.64
CA ALA A 199 -18.36 -8.84 0.67
C ALA A 199 -18.73 -8.23 -0.69
N PRO A 200 -17.86 -8.27 -1.70
CA PRO A 200 -18.27 -7.85 -3.03
C PRO A 200 -19.63 -8.48 -3.28
N VAL A 201 -20.63 -7.63 -3.58
CA VAL A 201 -22.05 -8.00 -3.74
C VAL A 201 -22.11 -9.42 -4.30
N PRO A 202 -22.67 -10.41 -3.56
CA PRO A 202 -22.74 -11.75 -4.07
C PRO A 202 -23.42 -11.73 -5.44
N LEU A 203 -22.67 -12.13 -6.46
CA LEU A 203 -23.23 -12.49 -7.74
C LEU A 203 -24.05 -13.76 -7.53
N GLY A 204 -25.36 -13.59 -7.34
CA GLY A 204 -26.36 -14.58 -7.76
C GLY A 204 -27.00 -15.45 -6.68
N PHE A 205 -28.21 -15.88 -7.03
CA PHE A 205 -28.98 -17.01 -6.49
C PHE A 205 -28.36 -18.32 -7.00
N GLU A 206 -28.61 -19.42 -6.28
CA GLU A 206 -28.24 -20.77 -6.73
C GLU A 206 -29.52 -21.59 -6.92
N VAL A 207 -29.70 -22.18 -8.11
CA VAL A 207 -30.81 -23.08 -8.44
C VAL A 207 -30.30 -24.50 -8.36
N ASP A 208 -30.99 -25.34 -7.59
CA ASP A 208 -30.79 -26.78 -7.65
C ASP A 208 -31.65 -27.35 -8.79
N ASP A 209 -31.00 -27.70 -9.90
CA ASP A 209 -31.66 -28.24 -11.10
C ASP A 209 -32.33 -29.60 -10.88
N GLU A 210 -31.94 -30.36 -9.85
CA GLU A 210 -32.54 -31.66 -9.54
C GLU A 210 -33.83 -31.52 -8.72
N THR A 211 -33.90 -30.52 -7.85
CA THR A 211 -34.97 -30.37 -6.87
C THR A 211 -35.87 -29.16 -7.09
N GLY A 212 -35.44 -28.20 -7.94
CA GLY A 212 -36.16 -26.97 -8.25
C GLY A 212 -36.11 -25.93 -7.13
N TRP A 213 -35.22 -26.08 -6.17
CA TRP A 213 -35.07 -25.13 -5.06
C TRP A 213 -34.18 -23.96 -5.45
N ILE A 214 -34.58 -22.76 -5.01
CA ILE A 214 -33.77 -21.56 -5.16
C ILE A 214 -33.33 -21.13 -3.77
N SER A 215 -32.03 -20.95 -3.62
CA SER A 215 -31.43 -20.38 -2.42
C SER A 215 -31.17 -18.89 -2.63
N VAL A 216 -31.81 -18.06 -1.79
CA VAL A 216 -31.69 -16.60 -1.81
C VAL A 216 -31.33 -16.13 -0.40
N ASP A 217 -30.57 -15.05 -0.28
CA ASP A 217 -30.23 -14.46 1.01
C ASP A 217 -31.50 -13.87 1.68
N GLU A 218 -31.62 -13.98 3.02
CA GLU A 218 -32.87 -13.74 3.76
C GLU A 218 -33.49 -12.33 3.58
N PRO A 219 -32.73 -11.22 3.50
CA PRO A 219 -33.30 -9.89 3.20
C PRO A 219 -33.84 -9.76 1.77
N GLU A 220 -33.37 -10.60 0.85
CA GLU A 220 -33.79 -10.62 -0.55
C GLU A 220 -34.97 -11.58 -0.78
N PHE A 221 -35.21 -12.50 0.17
CA PHE A 221 -36.24 -13.53 0.10
C PHE A 221 -37.63 -12.97 -0.22
N GLU A 222 -38.06 -11.90 0.45
CA GLU A 222 -39.39 -11.33 0.21
C GLU A 222 -39.51 -10.63 -1.14
N ALA A 223 -38.43 -10.02 -1.63
CA ALA A 223 -38.38 -9.37 -2.94
C ALA A 223 -38.44 -10.42 -4.06
N VAL A 224 -37.61 -11.47 -3.97
CA VAL A 224 -37.58 -12.58 -4.93
C VAL A 224 -38.89 -13.37 -4.89
N ARG A 225 -39.42 -13.69 -3.70
CA ARG A 225 -40.74 -14.34 -3.53
C ARG A 225 -41.86 -13.53 -4.18
N THR A 226 -41.91 -12.21 -3.96
CA THR A 226 -42.94 -11.33 -4.54
C THR A 226 -42.84 -11.25 -6.06
N ALA A 227 -41.63 -11.19 -6.62
CA ALA A 227 -41.43 -11.22 -8.07
C ALA A 227 -41.89 -12.55 -8.68
N LEU A 228 -41.57 -13.67 -8.02
CA LEU A 228 -41.96 -15.01 -8.45
C LEU A 228 -43.48 -15.26 -8.36
N GLU A 229 -44.14 -14.79 -7.30
CA GLU A 229 -45.60 -14.90 -7.14
C GLU A 229 -46.37 -14.18 -8.25
N ARG A 230 -45.86 -13.02 -8.71
CA ARG A 230 -46.46 -12.27 -9.84
C ARG A 230 -46.39 -13.04 -11.16
N VAL A 231 -45.31 -13.79 -11.38
CA VAL A 231 -45.13 -14.61 -12.58
C VAL A 231 -46.00 -15.89 -12.54
N VAL A 232 -46.24 -16.46 -11.35
CA VAL A 232 -47.09 -17.65 -11.17
C VAL A 232 -48.57 -17.36 -11.44
N ASP A 233 -49.06 -16.15 -11.09
CA ASP A 233 -50.46 -15.74 -11.32
C ASP A 233 -50.80 -15.39 -12.78
N GLY A 234 -49.84 -15.57 -13.71
CA GLY A 234 -50.07 -15.46 -15.15
C GLY A 234 -50.00 -14.04 -15.71
N GLU A 235 -49.43 -13.09 -14.97
CA GLU A 235 -49.09 -11.77 -15.48
C GLU A 235 -47.87 -11.88 -16.42
N ASP A 236 -47.97 -11.23 -17.60
CA ASP A 236 -46.90 -11.23 -18.61
C ASP A 236 -45.69 -10.42 -18.09
N PRO A 237 -44.50 -11.03 -17.95
CA PRO A 237 -43.33 -10.35 -17.40
C PRO A 237 -42.91 -9.12 -18.19
N ALA A 238 -43.23 -9.05 -19.49
CA ALA A 238 -42.90 -7.93 -20.36
C ALA A 238 -43.71 -6.64 -20.06
N VAL A 239 -44.77 -6.73 -19.24
CA VAL A 239 -45.65 -5.59 -18.87
C VAL A 239 -45.31 -5.03 -17.48
N LEU A 240 -44.36 -5.64 -16.75
CA LEU A 240 -43.93 -5.22 -15.40
C LEU A 240 -42.97 -4.01 -15.37
N GLU A 241 -42.88 -3.21 -16.44
CA GLU A 241 -42.28 -1.87 -16.34
C GLU A 241 -43.26 -0.90 -15.67
N ALA A 242 -43.16 -0.74 -14.35
CA ALA A 242 -43.29 0.54 -13.63
C ALA A 242 -43.68 0.34 -12.17
N SER A 243 -42.69 0.11 -11.30
CA SER A 243 -42.75 0.54 -9.89
C SER A 243 -41.35 0.74 -9.27
N GLY A 244 -40.35 1.12 -10.06
CA GLY A 244 -39.04 1.60 -9.59
C GLY A 244 -38.14 0.56 -8.88
N PRO A 245 -36.81 0.76 -8.88
CA PRO A 245 -35.91 -0.02 -8.04
C PRO A 245 -36.17 0.27 -6.55
N PHE A 246 -36.06 -0.76 -5.71
CA PHE A 246 -36.12 -0.64 -4.26
C PHE A 246 -34.91 0.13 -3.71
N ASP A 247 -35.09 0.77 -2.55
CA ASP A 247 -34.09 1.62 -1.91
C ASP A 247 -32.91 0.75 -1.42
N GLU A 248 -31.70 1.03 -1.92
CA GLU A 248 -30.44 0.34 -1.59
C GLU A 248 -30.17 0.27 -0.06
N GLY A 249 -30.83 1.10 0.75
CA GLY A 249 -30.67 1.13 2.20
C GLY A 249 -31.32 -0.03 2.98
N GLU A 250 -32.16 -0.86 2.36
CA GLU A 250 -32.87 -1.96 3.05
C GLU A 250 -32.16 -3.33 2.95
N LEU A 251 -31.09 -3.45 2.16
CA LEU A 251 -30.45 -4.75 1.82
C LEU A 251 -29.15 -5.05 2.61
N SER A 252 -28.65 -4.14 3.44
CA SER A 252 -27.30 -4.24 4.01
C SER A 252 -27.19 -5.07 5.30
N GLY A 253 -27.75 -6.28 5.39
CA GLY A 253 -27.71 -7.04 6.66
C GLY A 253 -27.91 -8.55 6.60
N ALA A 254 -27.73 -9.20 5.45
CA ALA A 254 -28.02 -10.63 5.28
C ALA A 254 -26.85 -11.54 5.73
N VAL A 255 -27.11 -12.54 6.59
CA VAL A 255 -26.13 -13.62 6.87
C VAL A 255 -26.79 -15.01 6.98
N ASP A 256 -28.02 -15.19 6.48
CA ASP A 256 -28.67 -16.50 6.41
C ASP A 256 -29.40 -16.64 5.07
N ARG A 257 -29.41 -17.84 4.49
CA ARG A 257 -30.10 -18.15 3.22
C ARG A 257 -31.41 -18.85 3.52
N THR A 258 -32.49 -18.37 2.93
CA THR A 258 -33.82 -18.98 3.10
C THR A 258 -34.20 -19.71 1.82
N GLU A 259 -34.48 -21.01 1.95
CA GLU A 259 -34.86 -21.85 0.82
C GLU A 259 -36.31 -21.57 0.39
N LEU A 260 -36.54 -21.31 -0.90
CA LEU A 260 -37.86 -21.18 -1.52
C LEU A 260 -38.18 -22.44 -2.33
N TYR A 261 -39.27 -23.13 -1.97
CA TYR A 261 -39.83 -24.17 -2.83
C TYR A 261 -40.82 -23.55 -3.80
N LEU A 262 -40.53 -23.61 -5.09
CA LEU A 262 -41.44 -23.14 -6.12
C LEU A 262 -42.14 -24.31 -6.79
N GLU A 263 -43.37 -24.58 -6.35
CA GLU A 263 -44.20 -25.59 -6.99
C GLU A 263 -44.72 -25.03 -8.33
N GLY A 264 -44.10 -25.41 -9.45
CA GLY A 264 -44.56 -25.09 -10.81
C GLY A 264 -43.83 -23.94 -11.53
N VAL A 265 -42.74 -23.41 -10.98
CA VAL A 265 -41.81 -22.50 -11.69
C VAL A 265 -40.58 -23.32 -12.12
N THR A 266 -40.77 -24.25 -13.04
CA THR A 266 -39.70 -25.14 -13.53
C THR A 266 -39.27 -24.80 -14.95
N ASP A 267 -39.54 -23.58 -15.42
CA ASP A 267 -39.19 -23.14 -16.77
C ASP A 267 -38.25 -21.94 -16.67
N ASP A 268 -37.04 -22.10 -17.20
CA ASP A 268 -35.90 -21.19 -17.02
C ASP A 268 -36.25 -19.75 -17.40
N GLU A 269 -37.09 -19.55 -18.43
CA GLU A 269 -37.50 -18.22 -18.89
C GLU A 269 -38.34 -17.45 -17.86
N ARG A 270 -39.18 -18.14 -17.06
CA ARG A 270 -40.01 -17.50 -16.02
C ARG A 270 -39.18 -17.13 -14.80
N LEU A 271 -38.24 -17.99 -14.46
CA LEU A 271 -37.30 -17.77 -13.37
C LEU A 271 -36.37 -16.60 -13.70
N GLU A 272 -35.81 -16.59 -14.91
CA GLU A 272 -34.96 -15.52 -15.43
C GLU A 272 -35.68 -14.15 -15.41
N ALA A 273 -36.93 -14.11 -15.88
CA ALA A 273 -37.72 -12.89 -15.91
C ALA A 273 -38.04 -12.36 -14.50
N ALA A 274 -38.36 -13.24 -13.54
CA ALA A 274 -38.63 -12.85 -12.16
C ALA A 274 -37.39 -12.27 -11.48
N LEU A 275 -36.22 -12.87 -11.72
CA LEU A 275 -34.94 -12.44 -11.14
C LEU A 275 -34.44 -11.14 -11.75
N THR A 276 -34.62 -10.96 -13.06
CA THR A 276 -34.36 -9.68 -13.74
C THR A 276 -35.25 -8.57 -13.17
N ALA A 277 -36.53 -8.84 -12.93
CA ALA A 277 -37.45 -7.88 -12.32
C ALA A 277 -37.08 -7.54 -10.86
N ALA A 278 -36.40 -8.45 -10.16
CA ALA A 278 -35.84 -8.22 -8.84
C ALA A 278 -34.48 -7.49 -8.86
N GLY A 279 -33.93 -7.18 -10.04
CA GLY A 279 -32.71 -6.37 -10.22
C GLY A 279 -31.42 -7.17 -10.37
N TYR A 280 -31.48 -8.49 -10.54
CA TYR A 280 -30.31 -9.35 -10.69
C TYR A 280 -29.92 -9.54 -12.16
N GLU A 281 -28.62 -9.57 -12.46
CA GLU A 281 -28.11 -10.06 -13.75
C GLU A 281 -28.11 -11.59 -13.75
N THR A 282 -28.89 -12.18 -14.65
CA THR A 282 -28.95 -13.64 -14.84
C THR A 282 -28.01 -14.05 -15.97
N THR A 283 -27.06 -14.96 -15.68
CA THR A 283 -26.33 -15.69 -16.72
C THR A 283 -26.53 -17.18 -16.48
N PHE A 284 -27.48 -17.78 -17.18
CA PHE A 284 -27.64 -19.23 -17.17
C PHE A 284 -26.65 -19.86 -18.16
N SER A 285 -25.84 -20.80 -17.68
CA SER A 285 -25.08 -21.68 -18.58
C SER A 285 -25.96 -22.87 -18.95
N TYR A 286 -26.49 -22.87 -20.17
CA TYR A 286 -27.21 -24.02 -20.75
C TYR A 286 -26.33 -25.26 -20.91
#